data_AF-A0A1X0XHY1-F1
#
_entry.id   AF-A0A1X0XHY1-F1
#
_cell.length_a   1.000
_cell.length_b   1.000
_cell.length_c   1.000
_cell.angle_alpha   90.00
_cell.angle_beta   90.00
_cell.angle_gamma   90.00
#
_symmetry.space_group_name_H-M   'P 1'
#
loop_
_entity.id
_entity.type
_entity.pdbx_description
1 polymer ?
#
loop_
_entity_poly.entity_id
_entity_poly.type
_entity_poly.pdbx_seq_one_letter_code
_entity_poly.pdbx_strand_id
1 'polypeptide(L)'
;MAATTLVIIAAAAYIGAQYVFAHKPSSLASLPEYPFVGSAYPLDAVPGPERARAEAALRQFAAGVEPGYRPTAERFLASKGDFIWDAVRNSVGGYLSATSLRVHNAGQTRPNGEDLAFVVWSRTNRLQRWFNPTQILAVGSQDALQPAAPGDQVHVYAYFDLTPERA
;
A
#
# COMPACT_ATOMS: atom_id res chain seq x y z
N MET A 1 21.44 -2.68 -42.83
CA MET A 1 20.68 -1.41 -42.76
C MET A 1 19.24 -1.65 -42.30
N ALA A 2 18.41 -2.42 -43.03
CA ALA A 2 17.00 -2.67 -42.65
C ALA A 2 16.81 -3.38 -41.29
N ALA A 3 17.63 -4.39 -40.98
CA ALA A 3 17.55 -5.10 -39.69
C ALA A 3 17.85 -4.20 -38.49
N THR A 4 18.85 -3.30 -38.62
CA THR A 4 19.21 -2.33 -37.58
C THR A 4 18.06 -1.36 -37.30
N THR A 5 17.41 -0.85 -38.36
CA THR A 5 16.25 0.04 -38.22
C THR A 5 15.07 -0.65 -37.53
N LEU A 6 14.77 -1.91 -37.88
CA LEU A 6 13.70 -2.68 -37.23
C LEU A 6 13.97 -2.92 -35.74
N VAL A 7 15.22 -3.21 -35.37
CA VAL A 7 15.62 -3.37 -33.96
C VAL A 7 15.42 -2.07 -33.18
N ILE A 8 15.79 -0.91 -33.76
CA ILE A 8 15.61 0.39 -33.12
C ILE A 8 14.13 0.70 -32.90
N ILE A 9 13.28 0.46 -33.91
CA ILE A 9 11.84 0.69 -33.79
C ILE A 9 11.23 -0.21 -32.71
N ALA A 10 11.58 -1.50 -32.71
CA ALA A 10 11.10 -2.44 -31.70
C ALA A 10 11.54 -2.03 -30.28
N ALA A 11 12.79 -1.58 -30.11
CA ALA A 11 13.30 -1.10 -28.83
C ALA A 11 12.56 0.17 -28.37
N ALA A 12 12.35 1.15 -29.26
CA ALA A 12 11.62 2.37 -28.95
C ALA A 12 10.16 2.09 -28.56
N ALA A 13 9.48 1.21 -29.30
CA ALA A 13 8.11 0.77 -28.99
C ALA A 13 8.04 0.06 -27.62
N TYR A 14 9.01 -0.81 -27.33
CA TYR A 14 9.09 -1.48 -26.04
C TYR A 14 9.29 -0.50 -24.88
N ILE A 15 10.26 0.42 -25.00
CA ILE A 15 10.54 1.44 -23.98
C ILE A 15 9.31 2.33 -23.76
N GLY A 16 8.67 2.79 -24.85
CA GLY A 16 7.44 3.58 -24.79
C GLY A 16 6.30 2.84 -24.09
N ALA A 17 6.13 1.54 -24.37
CA ALA A 17 5.16 0.71 -23.68
C ALA A 17 5.46 0.60 -22.17
N GLN A 18 6.73 0.36 -21.79
CA GLN A 18 7.11 0.32 -20.37
C GLN A 18 6.88 1.66 -19.67
N TYR A 19 7.13 2.78 -20.35
CA TYR A 19 6.83 4.12 -19.83
C TYR A 19 5.33 4.29 -19.55
N VAL A 20 4.46 3.91 -20.49
CA VAL A 20 3.00 3.98 -20.31
C VAL A 20 2.54 3.07 -19.17
N PHE A 21 3.04 1.84 -19.08
CA PHE A 21 2.70 0.94 -17.98
C PHE A 21 3.17 1.45 -16.62
N ALA A 22 4.33 2.10 -16.55
CA ALA A 22 4.85 2.70 -15.32
C ALA A 22 3.96 3.85 -14.79
N HIS A 23 3.24 4.54 -15.68
CA HIS A 23 2.36 5.67 -15.35
C HIS A 23 0.88 5.29 -15.28
N LYS A 24 0.53 4.00 -15.35
CA LYS A 24 -0.84 3.59 -15.05
C LYS A 24 -1.21 4.05 -13.64
N PRO A 25 -2.35 4.76 -13.49
CA PRO A 25 -2.72 5.33 -12.21
C PRO A 25 -2.97 4.22 -11.19
N SER A 26 -2.35 4.36 -10.02
CA SER A 26 -2.59 3.57 -8.83
C SER A 26 -2.86 4.54 -7.70
N SER A 27 -4.04 5.17 -7.72
CA SER A 27 -4.42 6.14 -6.70
C SER A 27 -4.72 5.42 -5.39
N LEU A 28 -4.21 5.92 -4.27
CA LEU A 28 -4.58 5.41 -2.95
C LEU A 28 -6.10 5.44 -2.72
N ALA A 29 -6.78 6.46 -3.27
CA ALA A 29 -8.24 6.61 -3.16
C ALA A 29 -9.03 5.52 -3.90
N SER A 30 -8.43 4.85 -4.89
CA SER A 30 -9.08 3.78 -5.65
C SER A 30 -8.73 2.38 -5.15
N LEU A 31 -7.87 2.27 -4.14
CA LEU A 31 -7.59 0.99 -3.50
C LEU A 31 -8.85 0.46 -2.80
N PRO A 32 -9.12 -0.85 -2.86
CA PRO A 32 -10.29 -1.42 -2.22
C PRO A 32 -10.21 -1.28 -0.70
N GLU A 33 -11.36 -1.07 -0.08
CA GLU A 33 -11.51 -1.18 1.38
C GLU A 33 -11.55 -2.65 1.80
N TYR A 34 -11.52 -2.89 3.10
CA TYR A 34 -11.61 -4.23 3.68
C TYR A 34 -12.87 -4.94 3.14
N PRO A 35 -12.70 -6.11 2.47
CA PRO A 35 -13.72 -6.64 1.55
C PRO A 35 -14.90 -7.34 2.23
N PHE A 36 -14.97 -7.38 3.56
CA PHE A 36 -16.09 -8.00 4.26
C PHE A 36 -17.30 -7.06 4.34
N VAL A 37 -18.48 -7.61 4.07
CA VAL A 37 -19.73 -6.85 4.10
C VAL A 37 -20.06 -6.46 5.54
N GLY A 38 -20.36 -5.18 5.77
CA GLY A 38 -20.72 -4.67 7.10
C GLY A 38 -19.54 -4.39 8.03
N SER A 39 -18.30 -4.64 7.59
CA SER A 39 -17.10 -4.30 8.36
C SER A 39 -16.59 -2.88 8.13
N ALA A 40 -17.09 -2.17 7.11
CA ALA A 40 -16.70 -0.78 6.90
C ALA A 40 -17.08 0.08 8.12
N TYR A 41 -16.10 0.77 8.70
CA TYR A 41 -16.31 1.63 9.86
C TYR A 41 -15.82 3.05 9.54
N PRO A 42 -16.65 4.08 9.77
CA PRO A 42 -16.23 5.44 9.49
C PRO A 42 -15.07 5.82 10.41
N LEU A 43 -13.94 6.23 9.81
CA LEU A 43 -12.75 6.61 10.56
C LEU A 43 -13.02 7.78 11.53
N ASP A 44 -13.95 8.67 11.19
CA ASP A 44 -14.37 9.79 12.05
C ASP A 44 -15.20 9.35 13.28
N ALA A 45 -15.71 8.12 13.30
CA ALA A 45 -16.35 7.55 14.48
C ALA A 45 -15.36 6.91 15.47
N VAL A 46 -14.09 6.75 15.07
CA VAL A 46 -13.03 6.34 16.00
C VAL A 46 -12.72 7.51 16.95
N PRO A 47 -12.64 7.28 18.28
CA PRO A 47 -12.31 8.33 19.23
C PRO A 47 -11.03 9.07 18.83
N GLY A 48 -11.08 10.40 18.81
CA GLY A 48 -9.98 11.25 18.31
C GLY A 48 -8.58 10.92 18.88
N PRO A 49 -8.42 10.70 20.20
CA PRO A 49 -7.13 10.33 20.78
C PRO A 49 -6.60 8.96 20.30
N GLU A 50 -7.47 7.96 20.21
CA GLU A 50 -7.10 6.61 19.74
C GLU A 50 -6.78 6.60 18.26
N ARG A 51 -7.60 7.28 17.46
CA ARG A 51 -7.36 7.49 16.04
C ARG A 51 -5.99 8.14 15.83
N ALA A 52 -5.73 9.27 16.50
CA ALA A 52 -4.48 10.00 16.34
C ALA A 52 -3.26 9.13 16.71
N ARG A 53 -3.38 8.31 17.77
CA ARG A 53 -2.33 7.38 18.19
C ARG A 53 -2.09 6.30 17.13
N ALA A 54 -3.15 5.65 16.63
CA ALA A 54 -3.02 4.63 15.61
C ALA A 54 -2.47 5.19 14.30
N GLU A 55 -2.98 6.33 13.84
CA GLU A 55 -2.44 6.97 12.63
C GLU A 55 -0.95 7.34 12.81
N ALA A 56 -0.55 7.85 13.99
CA ALA A 56 0.85 8.18 14.27
C ALA A 56 1.74 6.93 14.24
N ALA A 57 1.30 5.82 14.84
CA ALA A 57 2.02 4.56 14.81
C ALA A 57 2.19 4.02 13.38
N LEU A 58 1.11 4.04 12.59
CA LEU A 58 1.15 3.60 11.19
C LEU A 58 2.05 4.50 10.32
N ARG A 59 2.03 5.82 10.52
CA ARG A 59 2.95 6.77 9.84
C ARG A 59 4.40 6.49 10.23
N GLN A 60 4.67 6.29 11.52
CA GLN A 60 6.01 6.01 12.00
C GLN A 60 6.55 4.70 11.43
N PHE A 61 5.70 3.66 11.37
CA PHE A 61 6.04 2.41 10.73
C PHE A 61 6.31 2.59 9.22
N ALA A 62 5.43 3.30 8.51
CA ALA A 62 5.57 3.58 7.08
C ALA A 62 6.86 4.34 6.74
N ALA A 63 7.33 5.22 7.62
CA ALA A 63 8.58 5.95 7.46
C ALA A 63 9.84 5.08 7.61
N GLY A 64 9.73 3.90 8.25
CA GLY A 64 10.88 3.04 8.54
C GLY A 64 10.86 1.66 7.87
N VAL A 65 9.74 1.24 7.28
CA VAL A 65 9.57 -0.12 6.76
C VAL A 65 10.44 -0.44 5.54
N GLU A 66 10.67 0.56 4.68
CA GLU A 66 11.42 0.38 3.43
C GLU A 66 12.61 1.36 3.38
N PRO A 67 13.85 0.86 3.51
CA PRO A 67 15.04 1.72 3.53
C PRO A 67 15.21 2.56 2.25
N GLY A 68 15.50 3.86 2.40
CA GLY A 68 15.69 4.78 1.27
C GLY A 68 14.38 5.23 0.61
N TYR A 69 13.24 4.96 1.24
CA TYR A 69 11.93 5.42 0.82
C TYR A 69 11.25 6.22 1.93
N ARG A 70 10.41 7.17 1.52
CA ARG A 70 9.59 7.97 2.43
C ARG A 70 8.12 8.00 2.00
N PRO A 71 7.16 8.02 2.94
CA PRO A 71 5.75 8.20 2.62
C PRO A 71 5.49 9.62 2.08
N THR A 72 4.73 9.73 0.99
CA THR A 72 4.35 11.03 0.37
C THR A 72 2.85 11.25 0.27
N ALA A 73 2.06 10.18 0.35
CA ALA A 73 0.62 10.24 0.44
C ALA A 73 0.13 9.13 1.35
N GLU A 74 -1.03 9.33 1.95
CA GLU A 74 -1.61 8.43 2.94
C GLU A 74 -3.14 8.35 2.78
N ARG A 75 -3.70 7.17 3.04
CA ARG A 75 -5.14 6.93 3.16
C ARG A 75 -5.39 6.02 4.35
N PHE A 76 -6.04 6.54 5.38
CA PHE A 76 -6.46 5.77 6.55
C PHE A 76 -7.87 5.25 6.37
N LEU A 77 -8.09 4.05 6.88
CA LEU A 77 -9.36 3.35 6.86
C LEU A 77 -9.55 2.62 8.18
N ALA A 78 -10.80 2.41 8.56
CA ALA A 78 -11.16 1.64 9.74
C ALA A 78 -12.12 0.51 9.36
N SER A 79 -12.00 -0.60 10.06
CA SER A 79 -12.91 -1.73 9.94
C SER A 79 -13.36 -2.20 11.31
N LYS A 80 -14.62 -2.62 11.41
CA LYS A 80 -15.22 -3.21 12.60
C LYS A 80 -15.35 -4.72 12.46
N GLY A 81 -15.18 -5.43 13.58
CA GLY A 81 -15.27 -6.89 13.68
C GLY A 81 -13.93 -7.57 13.38
N ASP A 82 -14.00 -8.86 13.06
CA ASP A 82 -12.82 -9.68 12.79
C ASP A 82 -12.00 -9.10 11.62
N PHE A 83 -10.79 -8.66 11.93
CA PHE A 83 -9.84 -8.13 10.95
C PHE A 83 -8.86 -9.21 10.50
N ILE A 84 -8.98 -9.59 9.23
CA ILE A 84 -8.17 -10.62 8.59
C ILE A 84 -7.26 -9.92 7.57
N TRP A 85 -6.01 -9.68 7.98
CA TRP A 85 -5.01 -9.01 7.14
C TRP A 85 -4.87 -9.60 5.73
N ASP A 86 -4.92 -10.93 5.61
CA ASP A 86 -4.79 -11.61 4.31
C ASP A 86 -5.91 -11.24 3.32
N ALA A 87 -7.10 -10.87 3.80
CA ALA A 87 -8.18 -10.40 2.93
C ALA A 87 -7.87 -9.02 2.33
N VAL A 88 -7.27 -8.10 3.10
CA VAL A 88 -6.75 -6.82 2.59
C VAL A 88 -5.67 -7.09 1.53
N ARG A 89 -4.69 -7.92 1.89
CA ARG A 89 -3.57 -8.28 1.00
C ARG A 89 -4.05 -8.85 -0.34
N ASN A 90 -5.01 -9.78 -0.31
CA ASN A 90 -5.51 -10.41 -1.54
C ASN A 90 -6.34 -9.44 -2.38
N SER A 91 -7.21 -8.64 -1.76
CA SER A 91 -8.06 -7.66 -2.46
C SER A 91 -7.21 -6.58 -3.15
N VAL A 92 -6.32 -5.95 -2.39
CA VAL A 92 -5.40 -4.91 -2.89
C VAL A 92 -4.41 -5.50 -3.87
N GLY A 93 -3.85 -6.69 -3.59
CA GLY A 93 -2.93 -7.38 -4.48
C GLY A 93 -3.54 -7.69 -5.83
N GLY A 94 -4.81 -8.14 -5.87
CA GLY A 94 -5.57 -8.34 -7.10
C GLY A 94 -5.69 -7.05 -7.91
N TYR A 95 -6.12 -5.96 -7.28
CA TYR A 95 -6.25 -4.64 -7.90
C TYR A 95 -4.93 -4.12 -8.47
N LEU A 96 -3.85 -4.16 -7.67
CA LEU A 96 -2.52 -3.69 -8.05
C LEU A 96 -1.83 -4.58 -9.09
N SER A 97 -2.20 -5.86 -9.16
CA SER A 97 -1.63 -6.75 -10.16
C SER A 97 -1.95 -6.33 -11.60
N ALA A 98 -3.12 -5.70 -11.81
CA ALA A 98 -3.56 -5.15 -13.09
C ALA A 98 -2.75 -3.91 -13.54
N THR A 99 -2.09 -3.24 -12.58
CA THR A 99 -1.27 -2.04 -12.80
C THR A 99 0.23 -2.34 -12.79
N SER A 100 0.63 -3.60 -12.98
CA SER A 100 2.03 -4.10 -13.01
C SER A 100 2.78 -4.12 -11.68
N LEU A 101 2.12 -3.79 -10.58
CA LEU A 101 2.68 -3.94 -9.24
C LEU A 101 2.59 -5.40 -8.77
N ARG A 102 3.58 -5.84 -8.00
CA ARG A 102 3.65 -7.15 -7.35
C ARG A 102 4.20 -6.99 -5.94
N VAL A 103 3.95 -7.98 -5.09
CA VAL A 103 4.49 -8.00 -3.72
C VAL A 103 6.01 -7.96 -3.80
N HIS A 104 6.59 -6.95 -3.14
CA HIS A 104 8.02 -6.76 -2.99
C HIS A 104 8.50 -7.29 -1.65
N ASN A 105 7.81 -6.90 -0.59
CA ASN A 105 8.10 -7.22 0.78
C ASN A 105 6.77 -7.39 1.53
N ALA A 106 6.71 -8.29 2.50
CA ALA A 106 5.53 -8.52 3.31
C ALA A 106 5.95 -9.17 4.62
N GLY A 107 5.24 -8.85 5.70
CA GLY A 107 5.52 -9.44 6.99
C GLY A 107 4.57 -8.97 8.07
N GLN A 108 4.87 -9.43 9.27
CA GLN A 108 4.24 -9.01 10.50
C GLN A 108 5.34 -8.70 11.49
N THR A 109 5.20 -7.59 12.20
CA THR A 109 6.19 -7.09 13.15
C THR A 109 5.50 -6.50 14.36
N ARG A 110 6.23 -6.43 15.47
CA ARG A 110 5.74 -5.82 16.72
C ARG A 110 6.59 -4.62 17.14
N PRO A 111 6.61 -3.53 16.36
CA PRO A 111 7.31 -2.32 16.78
C PRO A 111 6.64 -1.78 18.04
N ASN A 112 7.43 -1.55 19.09
CA ASN A 112 6.95 -1.01 20.37
C ASN A 112 5.79 -1.81 21.01
N GLY A 113 5.67 -3.11 20.69
CA GLY A 113 4.63 -3.99 21.22
C GLY A 113 3.30 -3.97 20.47
N GLU A 114 3.13 -3.15 19.43
CA GLU A 114 1.92 -3.10 18.59
C GLU A 114 2.03 -4.11 17.45
N ASP A 115 1.05 -5.01 17.31
CA ASP A 115 1.09 -6.04 16.27
C ASP A 115 0.66 -5.51 14.90
N LEU A 116 1.64 -5.20 14.04
CA LEU A 116 1.43 -4.61 12.73
C LEU A 116 1.75 -5.62 11.62
N ALA A 117 0.79 -5.83 10.73
CA ALA A 117 1.01 -6.57 9.49
C ALA A 117 1.11 -5.60 8.31
N PHE A 118 2.02 -5.90 7.37
CA PHE A 118 2.30 -5.02 6.24
C PHE A 118 2.61 -5.78 4.96
N VAL A 119 2.38 -5.10 3.83
CA VAL A 119 2.74 -5.55 2.49
C VAL A 119 3.16 -4.33 1.67
N VAL A 120 4.30 -4.44 1.01
CA VAL A 120 4.83 -3.45 0.07
C VAL A 120 4.73 -4.03 -1.34
N TRP A 121 4.18 -3.25 -2.27
CA TRP A 121 4.14 -3.57 -3.69
C TRP A 121 5.05 -2.66 -4.48
N SER A 122 5.81 -3.25 -5.40
CA SER A 122 6.65 -2.53 -6.34
C SER A 122 6.52 -3.10 -7.75
N ARG A 123 6.97 -2.32 -8.74
CA ARG A 123 7.02 -2.79 -10.14
C ARG A 123 8.18 -3.78 -10.29
N THR A 124 7.95 -4.93 -10.93
CA THR A 124 9.00 -5.94 -11.10
C THR A 124 9.95 -5.59 -12.25
N ASN A 125 9.44 -4.95 -13.30
CA ASN A 125 10.23 -4.55 -14.46
C ASN A 125 11.17 -3.38 -14.10
N ARG A 126 12.46 -3.51 -14.47
CA ARG A 126 13.48 -2.50 -14.17
C ARG A 126 13.25 -1.16 -14.88
N LEU A 127 12.82 -1.18 -16.16
CA LEU A 127 12.52 0.06 -16.90
C LEU A 127 11.33 0.78 -16.29
N GLN A 128 10.29 0.04 -15.90
CA GLN A 128 9.14 0.63 -15.25
C GLN A 128 9.50 1.25 -13.88
N ARG A 129 10.35 0.58 -13.08
CA ARG A 129 10.87 1.16 -11.84
C ARG A 129 11.73 2.40 -12.07
N TRP A 130 12.50 2.43 -13.15
CA TRP A 130 13.29 3.60 -13.50
C TRP A 130 12.42 4.80 -13.85
N PHE A 131 11.34 4.59 -14.61
CA PHE A 131 10.38 5.65 -14.93
C PHE A 131 9.50 6.04 -13.74
N ASN A 132 9.12 5.09 -12.90
CA ASN A 132 8.29 5.31 -11.72
C ASN A 132 8.71 4.36 -10.59
N PRO A 133 9.61 4.83 -9.69
CA PRO A 133 10.14 4.02 -8.60
C PRO A 133 9.20 3.96 -7.39
N THR A 134 8.04 4.64 -7.43
CA THR A 134 7.06 4.67 -6.34
C THR A 134 6.56 3.26 -6.01
N GLN A 135 6.47 2.98 -4.72
CA GLN A 135 5.93 1.75 -4.17
C GLN A 135 4.64 2.06 -3.41
N ILE A 136 3.81 1.04 -3.22
CA ILE A 136 2.59 1.15 -2.40
C ILE A 136 2.78 0.29 -1.18
N LEU A 137 2.53 0.84 0.00
CA LEU A 137 2.52 0.12 1.26
C LEU A 137 1.07 0.01 1.75
N ALA A 138 0.68 -1.18 2.18
CA ALA A 138 -0.45 -1.36 3.08
C ALA A 138 0.09 -1.81 4.44
N VAL A 139 -0.45 -1.24 5.51
CA VAL A 139 -0.17 -1.66 6.88
C VAL A 139 -1.46 -1.63 7.70
N GLY A 140 -1.65 -2.61 8.57
CA GLY A 140 -2.81 -2.68 9.47
C GLY A 140 -2.41 -3.12 10.87
N SER A 141 -3.08 -2.54 11.87
CA SER A 141 -3.01 -2.99 13.26
C SER A 141 -3.86 -4.24 13.45
N GLN A 142 -3.22 -5.33 13.87
CA GLN A 142 -3.91 -6.57 14.25
C GLN A 142 -4.58 -6.44 15.62
N ASP A 143 -4.10 -5.51 16.45
CA ASP A 143 -4.74 -5.18 17.72
C ASP A 143 -5.93 -4.25 17.47
N ALA A 144 -7.06 -4.58 18.09
CA ALA A 144 -8.24 -3.73 18.09
C ALA A 144 -8.00 -2.49 18.98
N LEU A 145 -8.56 -1.35 18.57
CA LEU A 145 -8.53 -0.11 19.36
C LEU A 145 -9.28 -0.27 20.68
N GLN A 146 -8.74 0.37 21.72
CA GLN A 146 -9.24 0.34 23.09
C GLN A 146 -9.51 1.78 23.59
N PRO A 147 -10.72 2.07 24.13
CA PRO A 147 -11.87 1.20 24.29
C PRO A 147 -12.80 1.32 23.07
N ALA A 148 -12.95 0.23 22.33
CA ALA A 148 -14.11 0.10 21.48
C ALA A 148 -15.38 0.00 22.35
N ALA A 149 -16.51 0.51 21.85
CA ALA A 149 -17.80 0.33 22.52
C ALA A 149 -18.03 -1.16 22.85
N PRO A 150 -18.73 -1.52 23.94
CA PRO A 150 -18.86 -2.92 24.34
C PRO A 150 -19.39 -3.80 23.19
N GLY A 151 -18.55 -4.71 22.70
CA GLY A 151 -18.87 -5.63 21.60
C GLY A 151 -18.38 -5.22 20.21
N ASP A 152 -17.79 -4.02 20.07
CA ASP A 152 -17.15 -3.59 18.83
C ASP A 152 -15.64 -3.85 18.92
N GLN A 153 -15.04 -4.41 17.86
CA GLN A 153 -13.58 -4.44 17.70
C GLN A 153 -13.28 -3.58 16.50
N VAL A 154 -12.57 -2.47 16.65
CA VAL A 154 -12.25 -1.57 15.54
C VAL A 154 -10.77 -1.65 15.25
N HIS A 155 -10.43 -1.94 14.01
CA HIS A 155 -9.08 -2.02 13.50
C HIS A 155 -8.82 -0.87 12.53
N VAL A 156 -7.64 -0.27 12.63
CA VAL A 156 -7.20 0.80 11.72
C VAL A 156 -6.11 0.25 10.83
N TYR A 157 -6.24 0.53 9.55
CA TYR A 157 -5.25 0.21 8.54
C TYR A 157 -5.09 1.38 7.58
N ALA A 158 -3.98 1.39 6.87
CA ALA A 158 -3.62 2.50 6.01
C ALA A 158 -2.91 2.03 4.75
N TYR A 159 -3.06 2.84 3.71
CA TYR A 159 -2.29 2.76 2.49
C TYR A 159 -1.38 3.97 2.35
N PHE A 160 -0.15 3.76 1.90
CA PHE A 160 0.83 4.82 1.68
C PHE A 160 1.45 4.70 0.29
N ASP A 161 1.69 5.85 -0.35
CA ASP A 161 2.62 5.94 -1.46
C ASP A 161 4.02 6.20 -0.91
N LEU A 162 4.97 5.34 -1.26
CA LEU A 162 6.36 5.45 -0.88
C LEU A 162 7.19 5.91 -2.09
N THR A 163 7.91 7.02 -1.93
CA THR A 163 8.83 7.53 -2.97
C THR A 163 10.27 7.42 -2.49
N PRO A 164 11.25 7.20 -3.39
CA PRO A 164 12.65 7.21 -2.99
C PRO A 164 13.02 8.54 -2.34
N GLU A 165 13.75 8.47 -1.23
CA GLU A 165 14.47 9.62 -0.71
C GLU A 165 15.49 10.02 -1.76
N ARG A 166 15.41 11.25 -2.27
CA ARG A 166 16.45 11.74 -3.19
C ARG A 166 17.77 11.74 -2.40
N ALA A 167 18.72 10.94 -2.87
CA ALA A 167 20.12 11.05 -2.48
C ALA A 167 20.68 12.43 -2.87
#